data_AF-A0A1H9G1M6-F1
#
_entry.id   AF-A0A1H9G1M6-F1
#
_cell.length_a   1.000
_cell.length_b   1.000
_cell.length_c   1.000
_cell.angle_alpha   90.00
_cell.angle_beta   90.00
_cell.angle_gamma   90.00
#
_symmetry.space_group_name_H-M   'P 1'
#
loop_
_entity.id
_entity.type
_entity.pdbx_description
1 polymer ?
#
loop_
_entity_poly.entity_id
_entity_poly.type
_entity_poly.pdbx_seq_one_letter_code
_entity_poly.pdbx_strand_id
1 'polypeptide(L)'
;MQHKTWIKNYEQDFGRLAEEVGDLRYDSLAEFLKLLARKLSIDAGKDRDRGRRHLSEALNEAKEGLAKAADSIGVAWRICEPYMPSSDEDLPV
;
A
#
# COMPACT_ATOMS: atom_id res chain seq x y z
N MET A 1 6.55 -5.41 -19.02
CA MET A 1 5.26 -5.50 -18.30
C MET A 1 4.38 -4.41 -18.87
N GLN A 2 3.12 -4.69 -19.20
CA GLN A 2 2.18 -3.63 -19.55
C GLN A 2 1.66 -3.02 -18.25
N HIS A 3 1.80 -1.72 -18.09
CA HIS A 3 1.21 -0.99 -16.97
C HIS A 3 -0.25 -0.70 -17.32
N LYS A 4 -1.17 -1.23 -16.51
CA LYS A 4 -2.59 -0.90 -16.65
C LYS A 4 -2.79 0.57 -16.27
N THR A 5 -3.65 1.26 -16.99
CA THR A 5 -4.02 2.65 -16.69
C THR A 5 -5.15 2.76 -15.67
N TRP A 6 -5.78 1.65 -15.28
CA TRP A 6 -6.86 1.60 -14.27
C TRP A 6 -7.00 0.19 -13.67
N ILE A 7 -7.68 0.11 -12.53
CA ILE A 7 -7.99 -1.14 -11.84
C ILE A 7 -9.44 -1.52 -12.12
N LYS A 8 -9.67 -2.78 -12.52
CA LYS A 8 -11.00 -3.32 -12.77
C LYS A 8 -11.88 -3.13 -11.52
N ASN A 9 -13.15 -2.76 -11.71
CA ASN A 9 -14.16 -2.46 -10.68
C ASN A 9 -14.14 -1.04 -10.10
N TYR A 10 -13.20 -0.18 -10.51
CA TYR A 10 -13.18 1.23 -10.09
C TYR A 10 -13.54 2.20 -11.22
N GLU A 11 -13.87 1.73 -12.43
CA GLU A 11 -14.32 2.59 -13.55
C GLU A 11 -13.42 3.81 -13.85
N GLN A 12 -12.12 3.71 -13.54
CA GLN A 12 -11.13 4.81 -13.63
C GLN A 12 -11.28 5.90 -12.55
N ASP A 13 -12.14 5.69 -11.56
CA ASP A 13 -12.28 6.50 -10.36
C ASP A 13 -11.21 6.14 -9.32
N PHE A 14 -10.09 6.85 -9.38
CA PHE A 14 -9.03 6.74 -8.38
C PHE A 14 -9.39 7.37 -7.04
N GLY A 15 -10.38 8.25 -6.98
CA GLY A 15 -10.86 8.84 -5.73
C GLY A 15 -11.51 7.77 -4.86
N ARG A 16 -12.46 7.03 -5.44
CA ARG A 16 -13.11 5.90 -4.77
C ARG A 16 -12.12 4.82 -4.33
N LEU A 17 -11.13 4.51 -5.17
CA LEU A 17 -10.08 3.54 -4.79
C LEU A 17 -9.27 4.03 -3.60
N ALA A 18 -8.89 5.32 -3.56
CA ALA A 18 -8.13 5.88 -2.47
C ALA A 18 -8.92 5.87 -1.16
N GLU A 19 -10.22 6.17 -1.23
CA GLU A 19 -11.14 6.09 -0.09
C GLU A 19 -11.23 4.64 0.45
N GLU A 20 -11.55 3.67 -0.41
CA GLU A 20 -11.68 2.26 0.01
C GLU A 20 -10.36 1.67 0.55
N VAL A 21 -9.21 2.07 0.01
CA VAL A 21 -7.90 1.67 0.56
C VAL A 21 -7.60 2.39 1.88
N GLY A 22 -7.97 3.67 1.99
CA GLY A 22 -7.77 4.48 3.19
C GLY A 22 -8.65 4.04 4.37
N ASP A 23 -9.83 3.50 4.09
CA ASP A 23 -10.78 2.98 5.08
C ASP A 23 -10.40 1.60 5.64
N LEU A 24 -9.35 0.96 5.10
CA LEU A 24 -8.80 -0.24 5.70
C LEU A 24 -8.38 0.02 7.14
N ARG A 25 -8.71 -0.93 8.03
CA ARG A 25 -8.16 -0.95 9.38
C ARG A 25 -6.64 -0.86 9.32
N TYR A 26 -6.04 -0.12 10.25
CA TYR A 26 -4.64 0.28 10.14
C TYR A 26 -3.64 -0.89 10.07
N ASP A 27 -3.93 -2.02 10.73
CA ASP A 27 -3.14 -3.25 10.56
C ASP A 27 -3.15 -3.76 9.11
N SER A 28 -4.33 -3.78 8.51
CA SER A 28 -4.59 -4.24 7.15
C SER A 28 -4.02 -3.26 6.12
N LEU A 29 -4.15 -1.96 6.35
CA LEU A 29 -3.54 -0.92 5.52
C LEU A 29 -2.01 -1.01 5.56
N ALA A 30 -1.41 -1.19 6.74
CA ALA A 30 0.02 -1.38 6.87
C ALA A 30 0.50 -2.62 6.10
N GLU A 31 -0.23 -3.73 6.15
CA GLU A 31 0.10 -4.93 5.38
C GLU A 31 -0.02 -4.70 3.87
N PHE A 32 -1.08 -4.03 3.41
CA PHE A 32 -1.23 -3.64 2.01
C PHE A 32 -0.03 -2.81 1.51
N LEU A 33 0.41 -1.83 2.28
CA LEU A 33 1.55 -0.98 1.92
C LEU A 33 2.87 -1.77 1.85
N LYS A 34 3.09 -2.74 2.75
CA LYS A 34 4.25 -3.65 2.69
C LYS A 34 4.22 -4.51 1.42
N LEU A 35 3.05 -5.06 1.07
CA LEU A 35 2.88 -5.85 -0.15
C LEU A 35 3.12 -5.00 -1.41
N LEU A 36 2.64 -3.75 -1.42
CA LEU A 36 2.88 -2.82 -2.51
C LEU A 36 4.37 -2.46 -2.62
N ALA A 37 5.04 -2.15 -1.50
CA ALA A 37 6.48 -1.90 -1.45
C ALA A 37 7.29 -3.10 -1.99
N ARG A 38 6.91 -4.33 -1.61
CA ARG A 38 7.52 -5.56 -2.14
C ARG A 38 7.33 -5.68 -3.65
N LYS A 39 6.14 -5.35 -4.16
CA LYS A 39 5.85 -5.40 -5.60
C LYS A 39 6.73 -4.42 -6.39
N LEU A 40 6.93 -3.20 -5.88
CA LEU A 40 7.83 -2.21 -6.47
C LEU A 40 9.30 -2.66 -6.39
N SER A 41 9.72 -3.31 -5.29
CA SER A 41 11.07 -3.90 -5.19
C SER A 41 11.35 -4.91 -6.30
N ILE A 42 10.36 -5.75 -6.64
CA ILE A 42 10.49 -6.76 -7.69
C ILE A 42 10.62 -6.09 -9.06
N ASP A 43 9.86 -5.03 -9.31
CA ASP A 43 9.95 -4.31 -10.59
C ASP A 43 11.26 -3.52 -10.71
N ALA A 44 11.72 -2.90 -9.63
CA ALA A 44 13.03 -2.26 -9.56
C ALA A 44 14.14 -3.24 -9.94
N GLY A 45 14.12 -4.46 -9.37
CA GLY A 45 15.07 -5.53 -9.75
C GLY A 45 15.03 -5.85 -11.24
N LYS A 46 13.82 -6.03 -11.82
CA LYS A 46 13.67 -6.29 -13.26
C LYS A 46 14.18 -5.15 -14.14
N ASP A 47 14.00 -3.90 -13.73
CA ASP A 47 14.49 -2.75 -14.51
C ASP A 47 15.99 -2.57 -14.37
N ARG A 48 16.57 -2.85 -13.19
CA ARG A 48 18.02 -2.94 -13.00
C ARG A 48 18.65 -3.99 -13.91
N ASP A 49 18.07 -5.18 -13.96
CA ASP A 49 18.56 -6.31 -14.79
C ASP A 49 18.48 -5.98 -16.29
N ARG A 50 17.60 -5.07 -16.69
CA ARG A 50 17.48 -4.53 -18.06
C ARG A 50 18.37 -3.30 -18.31
N GLY A 51 19.22 -2.91 -17.37
CA GLY A 51 20.10 -1.75 -17.49
C GLY A 51 19.43 -0.39 -17.25
N ARG A 52 18.17 -0.35 -16.81
CA ARG A 52 17.40 0.89 -16.56
C ARG A 52 17.62 1.38 -15.14
N ARG A 53 18.85 1.78 -14.82
CA ARG A 53 19.28 2.11 -13.45
C ARG A 53 18.44 3.20 -12.79
N HIS A 54 18.22 4.33 -13.46
CA HIS A 54 17.40 5.42 -12.91
C HIS A 54 15.95 5.03 -12.62
N LEU A 55 15.37 4.16 -13.44
CA LEU A 55 14.02 3.64 -13.19
C LEU A 55 14.01 2.72 -11.97
N SER A 56 15.02 1.85 -11.84
CA SER A 56 15.19 1.02 -10.65
C SER A 56 15.41 1.85 -9.38
N GLU A 57 16.17 2.95 -9.46
CA GLU A 57 16.42 3.85 -8.34
C GLU A 57 15.12 4.51 -7.88
N ALA A 58 14.36 5.10 -8.80
CA ALA A 58 13.07 5.73 -8.50
C ALA A 58 12.06 4.74 -7.89
N LEU A 59 12.01 3.50 -8.39
CA LEU A 59 11.13 2.47 -7.83
C LEU A 59 11.57 2.01 -6.43
N ASN A 60 12.87 1.96 -6.15
CA ASN A 60 13.37 1.66 -4.81
C ASN A 60 13.03 2.77 -3.81
N GLU A 61 13.18 4.04 -4.22
CA GLU A 61 12.79 5.19 -3.39
C GLU A 61 11.29 5.15 -3.05
N ALA A 62 10.43 4.89 -4.05
CA ALA A 62 9.00 4.73 -3.83
C ALA A 62 8.68 3.59 -2.84
N LYS A 63 9.37 2.45 -2.98
CA LYS A 63 9.26 1.32 -2.04
C LYS A 63 9.64 1.74 -0.61
N GLU A 64 10.70 2.52 -0.43
CA GLU A 64 11.17 2.94 0.89
C GLU A 64 10.16 3.89 1.54
N GLY A 65 9.56 4.79 0.76
CA GLY A 65 8.45 5.63 1.21
C GLY A 65 7.26 4.81 1.69
N LEU A 66 6.85 3.80 0.91
CA LEU A 66 5.75 2.90 1.29
C LEU A 66 6.06 2.07 2.53
N ALA A 67 7.28 1.57 2.67
CA ALA A 67 7.71 0.84 3.87
C ALA A 67 7.64 1.72 5.13
N LYS A 68 8.14 2.96 5.05
CA LYS A 68 8.04 3.93 6.16
C LYS A 68 6.59 4.31 6.48
N ALA A 69 5.74 4.42 5.47
CA ALA A 69 4.31 4.66 5.65
C ALA A 69 3.64 3.48 6.38
N ALA A 70 3.96 2.24 5.97
CA ALA A 70 3.48 1.03 6.64
C ALA A 70 3.91 0.97 8.12
N ASP A 71 5.16 1.33 8.43
CA ASP A 71 5.65 1.37 9.81
C ASP A 71 4.91 2.41 10.64
N SER A 72 4.70 3.61 10.08
CA SER A 72 3.95 4.70 10.74
C SER A 72 2.50 4.31 11.01
N ILE A 73 1.83 3.69 10.03
CA ILE A 73 0.45 3.22 10.18
C ILE A 73 0.37 2.04 11.17
N GLY A 74 1.38 1.16 11.20
CA GLY A 74 1.48 0.12 12.22
C GLY A 74 1.67 0.68 13.64
N VAL A 75 2.33 1.83 13.80
CA VAL A 75 2.34 2.57 15.07
C VAL A 75 0.93 3.09 15.39
N ALA A 76 0.25 3.70 14.41
CA ALA A 76 -1.12 4.21 14.60
C ALA A 76 -2.09 3.09 15.03
N TRP A 77 -1.99 1.90 14.42
CA TRP A 77 -2.75 0.73 14.86
C TRP A 77 -2.50 0.39 16.32
N ARG A 78 -1.24 0.25 16.74
CA ARG A 78 -0.91 -0.08 18.15
C ARG A 78 -1.43 0.95 19.15
N ILE A 79 -1.59 2.20 18.73
CA ILE A 79 -2.16 3.26 19.56
C ILE A 79 -3.68 3.10 19.67
N CYS A 80 -4.38 2.83 18.57
CA CYS A 80 -5.85 2.77 18.57
C CYS A 80 -6.42 1.39 18.92
N GLU A 81 -5.68 0.30 18.67
CA GLU A 81 -6.09 -1.10 18.86
C GLU A 81 -6.76 -1.35 20.23
N PRO A 82 -6.26 -0.85 21.38
CA PRO A 82 -6.90 -1.08 22.67
C PRO A 82 -8.30 -0.46 22.80
N TYR A 83 -8.65 0.47 21.92
CA TYR A 83 -9.93 1.18 21.89
C TYR A 83 -10.86 0.68 20.77
N MET A 84 -10.38 -0.24 19.93
CA MET A 84 -11.17 -0.79 18.83
C MET A 84 -12.00 -1.97 19.32
N PRO A 85 -13.21 -2.17 18.78
CA PRO A 85 -14.02 -3.33 19.14
C PRO A 85 -13.31 -4.63 18.76
N SER A 86 -13.54 -5.68 19.54
CA SER A 86 -12.92 -7.00 19.35
C SER A 86 -13.32 -7.71 18.06
N SER A 87 -14.39 -7.25 17.40
CA SER A 87 -14.91 -7.81 16.16
C SER A 87 -15.56 -6.73 15.29
N ASP A 88 -15.60 -6.95 13.97
CA ASP A 88 -16.30 -6.06 13.04
C ASP A 88 -17.83 -6.05 13.27
N GLU A 89 -18.37 -7.03 14.00
CA GLU A 89 -19.80 -7.11 14.40
C GLU A 89 -20.16 -6.11 15.52
N ASP A 90 -19.14 -5.60 16.23
CA ASP A 90 -19.31 -4.66 17.34
C ASP A 90 -19.20 -3.19 16.91
N LEU A 91 -19.00 -2.93 15.60
CA LEU A 91 -18.97 -1.58 15.05
C LEU A 91 -20.41 -1.04 14.90
N PRO A 92 -20.72 0.17 15.41
CA PRO A 92 -22.02 0.78 15.16
C PRO A 92 -22.20 1.05 13.66
N VAL A 93 -23.36 0.62 13.13
CA VAL A 93 -23.81 0.83 11.74
C VAL A 93 -24.03 2.31 11.47
#